data_AF-A0A0Q9QZT2-F1
#
_entry.id   AF-A0A0Q9QZT2-F1
#
_cell.length_a   1.000
_cell.length_b   1.000
_cell.length_c   1.000
_cell.angle_alpha   90.00
_cell.angle_beta   90.00
_cell.angle_gamma   90.00
#
_symmetry.space_group_name_H-M   'P 1'
#
loop_
_entity.id
_entity.type
_entity.pdbx_description
1 polymer ?
#
loop_
_entity_poly.entity_id
_entity_poly.type
_entity_poly.pdbx_seq_one_letter_code
_entity_poly.pdbx_strand_id
1 'polypeptide(L)'
;MPNSADRHGDAQSRPAPRDSDPAFQGASSSAPPLSPSEDRQWATLSHFLGILGFVPSLIIFLIFRDRGAFTEQESKEAFNFTFPPSIIAGICLLLSLIPGIGGIFAVLNALIWVMLAAFSVAAGIHVNRGKPYRYPFNLRIFH
;
A
#
# COMPACT_ATOMS: atom_id res chain seq x y z
N MET A 1 -9.31 84.71 -1.94
CA MET A 1 -9.12 84.72 -0.46
C MET A 1 -10.51 84.77 0.15
N PRO A 2 -10.90 83.96 1.17
CA PRO A 2 -10.07 83.27 2.19
C PRO A 2 -10.21 81.74 2.26
N ASN A 3 -9.22 81.15 2.95
CA ASN A 3 -9.09 79.78 3.45
C ASN A 3 -9.56 79.75 4.93
N SER A 4 -10.20 78.66 5.37
CA SER A 4 -10.27 78.24 6.78
C SER A 4 -10.63 76.75 6.78
N ALA A 5 -9.63 75.88 6.85
CA ALA A 5 -9.19 75.27 8.10
C ALA A 5 -10.15 74.18 8.61
N ASP A 6 -9.63 72.96 8.53
CA ASP A 6 -9.67 71.98 9.60
C ASP A 6 -11.04 71.43 10.03
N ARG A 7 -11.45 70.36 9.35
CA ARG A 7 -12.03 69.20 10.05
C ARG A 7 -11.33 67.93 9.61
N HIS A 8 -10.08 67.81 10.05
CA HIS A 8 -9.51 66.52 10.39
C HIS A 8 -10.42 65.91 11.46
N GLY A 9 -11.32 65.02 11.03
CA GLY A 9 -12.06 64.13 11.92
C GLY A 9 -11.17 62.92 12.17
N ASP A 10 -10.63 62.86 13.37
CA ASP A 10 -9.60 61.92 13.79
C ASP A 10 -9.97 60.46 13.53
N ALA A 11 -9.05 59.79 12.87
CA ALA A 11 -8.97 58.34 12.79
C ALA A 11 -8.76 57.79 14.21
N GLN A 12 -9.83 57.42 14.90
CA GLN A 12 -9.74 56.46 16.01
C GLN A 12 -9.80 55.05 15.43
N SER A 13 -8.67 54.65 14.87
CA SER A 13 -8.30 53.26 14.63
C SER A 13 -8.41 52.48 15.95
N ARG A 14 -9.49 51.70 16.10
CA ARG A 14 -9.56 50.64 17.11
C ARG A 14 -8.36 49.71 16.90
N PRO A 15 -7.55 49.41 17.92
CA PRO A 15 -6.63 48.29 17.82
C PRO A 15 -7.47 47.03 17.64
N ALA A 16 -7.32 46.36 16.51
CA ALA A 16 -7.84 45.01 16.33
C ALA A 16 -7.20 44.09 17.39
N PRO A 17 -7.95 43.19 18.03
CA PRO A 17 -7.34 42.14 18.83
C PRO A 17 -6.39 41.33 17.95
N ARG A 18 -5.10 41.32 18.29
CA ARG A 18 -4.13 40.38 17.72
C ARG A 18 -4.24 39.08 18.49
N ASP A 19 -5.18 38.25 18.07
CA ASP A 19 -5.21 36.83 18.35
C ASP A 19 -4.90 36.16 17.00
N SER A 20 -4.03 35.17 16.83
CA SER A 20 -3.31 34.29 17.73
C SER A 20 -2.42 33.45 16.81
N ASP A 21 -1.17 33.21 17.23
CA ASP A 21 -0.26 32.14 16.83
C ASP A 21 -0.11 31.76 15.34
N PRO A 22 1.12 31.76 14.77
CA PRO A 22 1.38 30.92 13.62
C PRO A 22 1.20 29.48 14.10
N ALA A 23 0.00 28.95 13.89
CA ALA A 23 -0.28 27.54 14.01
C ALA A 23 0.83 26.84 13.24
N PHE A 24 1.64 26.06 13.95
CA PHE A 24 2.50 25.05 13.34
C PHE A 24 1.56 24.08 12.63
N GLN A 25 1.17 24.47 11.42
CA GLN A 25 0.44 23.66 10.47
C GLN A 25 1.46 22.63 10.03
N GLY A 26 1.60 21.57 10.83
CA GLY A 26 2.43 20.43 10.50
C GLY A 26 2.10 20.07 9.06
N ALA A 27 3.07 20.25 8.17
CA ALA A 27 2.88 20.02 6.75
C ALA A 27 2.27 18.63 6.64
N SER A 28 1.00 18.56 6.23
CA SER A 28 0.36 17.30 5.90
C SER A 28 1.19 16.71 4.77
N SER A 29 2.10 15.82 5.11
CA SER A 29 3.03 15.16 4.19
C SER A 29 2.30 14.05 3.43
N SER A 30 1.10 14.35 2.95
CA SER A 30 0.38 13.46 2.04
C SER A 30 1.22 13.38 0.77
N ALA A 31 1.88 12.25 0.57
CA ALA A 31 2.59 11.98 -0.66
C ALA A 31 1.61 12.12 -1.84
N PRO A 32 2.05 12.65 -3.00
CA PRO A 32 1.17 12.79 -4.16
C PRO A 32 0.55 11.43 -4.55
N PRO A 33 -0.71 11.45 -5.04
CA PRO A 33 -1.33 10.28 -5.66
C PRO A 33 -0.48 9.73 -6.81
N LEU A 34 -0.58 8.42 -7.05
CA LEU A 34 0.10 7.77 -8.16
C LEU A 34 -0.52 8.15 -9.51
N SER A 35 0.30 8.29 -10.54
CA SER A 35 -0.20 8.32 -11.91
C SER A 35 -0.86 6.98 -12.29
N PRO A 36 -1.76 6.94 -13.28
CA PRO A 36 -2.40 5.68 -13.71
C PRO A 36 -1.43 4.60 -14.20
N SER A 37 -0.24 4.98 -14.66
CA SER A 37 0.83 4.04 -15.02
C SER A 37 1.52 3.48 -13.78
N GLU A 38 1.85 4.33 -12.80
CA GLU A 38 2.49 3.90 -11.55
C GLU A 38 1.56 3.03 -10.72
N ASP A 39 0.27 3.37 -10.64
CA ASP A 39 -0.73 2.60 -9.90
C ASP A 39 -0.84 1.17 -10.46
N ARG A 40 -0.82 1.03 -11.79
CA ARG A 40 -0.80 -0.29 -12.43
C ARG A 40 0.53 -1.03 -12.24
N GLN A 41 1.64 -0.31 -12.24
CA GLN A 41 2.97 -0.89 -12.07
C GLN A 41 3.11 -1.49 -10.68
N TRP A 42 2.75 -0.75 -9.62
CA TRP A 42 2.85 -1.23 -8.25
C TRP A 42 1.84 -2.33 -7.94
N ALA A 43 0.62 -2.24 -8.47
CA ALA A 43 -0.34 -3.34 -8.45
C ALA A 43 0.26 -4.62 -9.08
N THR A 44 0.85 -4.52 -10.27
CA THR A 44 1.47 -5.67 -10.97
C THR A 44 2.63 -6.27 -10.17
N LEU A 45 3.52 -5.41 -9.66
CA LEU A 45 4.68 -5.83 -8.86
C LEU A 45 4.25 -6.54 -7.59
N SER A 46 3.13 -6.14 -6.97
CA SER A 46 2.62 -6.79 -5.77
C SER A 46 2.32 -8.28 -5.98
N HIS A 47 1.90 -8.68 -7.20
CA HIS A 47 1.71 -10.08 -7.56
C HIS A 47 3.03 -10.76 -7.93
N PHE A 48 3.85 -10.16 -8.81
CA PHE A 48 5.10 -10.81 -9.23
C PHE A 48 6.10 -11.01 -8.08
N LEU A 49 6.16 -10.08 -7.14
CA LEU A 49 7.01 -10.25 -5.95
C LEU A 49 6.39 -11.20 -4.92
N GLY A 50 5.11 -11.58 -5.09
CA GLY A 50 4.44 -12.61 -4.29
C GLY A 50 5.09 -14.01 -4.39
N ILE A 51 5.92 -14.22 -5.42
CA ILE A 51 6.76 -15.43 -5.57
C ILE A 51 7.77 -15.55 -4.41
N LEU A 52 8.11 -14.45 -3.74
CA LEU A 52 9.00 -14.43 -2.58
C LEU A 52 8.23 -14.58 -1.26
N GLY A 53 6.92 -14.88 -1.33
CA GLY A 53 6.01 -14.94 -0.21
C GLY A 53 5.26 -13.61 -0.01
N PHE A 54 4.71 -13.41 1.18
CA PHE A 54 3.77 -12.31 1.43
C PHE A 54 4.40 -10.94 1.70
N VAL A 55 5.68 -10.91 2.09
CA VAL A 55 6.33 -9.68 2.58
C VAL A 55 6.35 -8.57 1.52
N PRO A 56 6.71 -8.81 0.24
CA PRO A 56 6.71 -7.75 -0.76
C PRO A 56 5.33 -7.15 -1.02
N SER A 57 4.29 -7.98 -1.12
CA SER A 57 2.91 -7.51 -1.32
C SER A 57 2.44 -6.68 -0.13
N LEU A 58 2.78 -7.07 1.10
CA LEU A 58 2.48 -6.30 2.31
C LEU A 58 3.19 -4.94 2.32
N ILE A 59 4.47 -4.89 1.95
CA ILE A 59 5.24 -3.65 1.88
C ILE A 59 4.61 -2.70 0.86
N ILE A 60 4.27 -3.19 -0.34
CA ILE A 60 3.63 -2.39 -1.38
C ILE A 60 2.28 -1.86 -0.89
N PHE A 61 1.47 -2.70 -0.25
CA PHE A 61 0.21 -2.29 0.36
C PHE A 61 0.41 -1.15 1.35
N LEU A 62 1.32 -1.31 2.33
CA LEU A 62 1.54 -0.30 3.37
C LEU A 62 2.07 1.03 2.82
N ILE A 63 2.91 1.02 1.78
CA ILE A 63 3.50 2.23 1.20
C ILE A 63 2.52 2.97 0.28
N PHE A 64 1.71 2.24 -0.49
CA PHE A 64 0.94 2.81 -1.60
C PHE A 64 -0.58 2.79 -1.42
N ARG A 65 -1.12 2.16 -0.36
CA ARG A 65 -2.57 2.07 -0.11
C ARG A 65 -3.29 3.41 -0.18
N ASP A 66 -2.68 4.49 0.32
CA ASP A 66 -3.31 5.80 0.39
C ASP A 66 -3.05 6.66 -0.87
N ARG A 67 -2.33 6.12 -1.86
CA ARG A 67 -1.86 6.85 -3.06
C ARG A 67 -2.42 6.31 -4.37
N GLY A 68 -2.85 5.04 -4.43
CA GLY A 68 -3.35 4.41 -5.63
C GLY A 68 -4.40 3.35 -5.32
N ALA A 69 -5.63 3.57 -5.77
CA ALA A 69 -6.76 2.68 -5.45
C ALA A 69 -6.59 1.29 -6.08
N PHE A 70 -5.99 1.20 -7.28
CA PHE A 70 -5.75 -0.09 -7.92
C PHE A 70 -4.61 -0.85 -7.23
N THR A 71 -3.53 -0.17 -6.87
CA THR A 71 -2.43 -0.74 -6.06
C THR A 71 -2.95 -1.20 -4.72
N GLU A 72 -3.75 -0.40 -4.02
CA GLU A 72 -4.35 -0.78 -2.74
C GLU A 72 -5.11 -2.10 -2.85
N GLN A 73 -6.03 -2.18 -3.81
CA GLN A 73 -6.86 -3.36 -4.02
C GLN A 73 -6.02 -4.60 -4.35
N GLU A 74 -5.15 -4.50 -5.35
CA GLU A 74 -4.42 -5.66 -5.87
C GLU A 74 -3.29 -6.10 -4.92
N SER A 75 -2.63 -5.18 -4.24
CA SER A 75 -1.61 -5.54 -3.22
C SER A 75 -2.23 -6.20 -1.99
N LYS A 76 -3.43 -5.79 -1.58
CA LYS A 76 -4.22 -6.45 -0.53
C LYS A 76 -4.64 -7.86 -0.96
N GLU A 77 -5.13 -8.02 -2.18
CA GLU A 77 -5.50 -9.32 -2.76
C GLU A 77 -4.28 -10.25 -2.86
N ALA A 78 -3.14 -9.76 -3.37
CA ALA A 78 -1.87 -10.48 -3.46
C ALA A 78 -1.35 -10.91 -2.08
N PHE A 79 -1.39 -10.02 -1.08
CA PHE A 79 -1.03 -10.36 0.29
C PHE A 79 -1.93 -11.49 0.85
N ASN A 80 -3.25 -11.33 0.73
CA ASN A 80 -4.18 -12.31 1.29
C ASN A 80 -4.06 -13.70 0.62
N PHE A 81 -3.63 -13.75 -0.65
CA PHE A 81 -3.32 -15.00 -1.34
C PHE A 81 -1.97 -15.60 -0.90
N THR A 82 -0.92 -14.78 -0.80
CA THR A 82 0.44 -15.26 -0.54
C THR A 82 0.69 -15.58 0.94
N PHE A 83 0.03 -14.89 1.86
CA PHE A 83 0.25 -15.04 3.30
C PHE A 83 -0.02 -16.46 3.81
N PRO A 84 -1.21 -17.07 3.62
CA PRO A 84 -1.49 -18.40 4.14
C PRO A 84 -0.52 -19.50 3.64
N PRO A 85 -0.27 -19.66 2.32
CA PRO A 85 0.67 -20.66 1.82
C PRO A 85 2.11 -20.38 2.23
N SER A 86 2.52 -19.11 2.41
CA SER A 86 3.86 -18.78 2.92
C SER A 86 4.07 -19.28 4.35
N ILE A 87 3.06 -19.15 5.22
CA ILE A 87 3.12 -19.67 6.59
C ILE A 87 3.19 -21.21 6.58
N ILE A 88 2.37 -21.86 5.74
CA ILE A 88 2.40 -23.33 5.58
C ILE A 88 3.77 -23.79 5.06
N ALA A 89 4.35 -23.09 4.07
CA ALA A 89 5.70 -23.37 3.57
C ALA A 89 6.75 -23.26 4.67
N GLY A 90 6.68 -22.23 5.52
CA GLY A 90 7.57 -22.10 6.70
C GLY A 90 7.46 -23.28 7.66
N ILE A 91 6.24 -23.76 7.94
CA ILE A 91 6.02 -24.95 8.78
C ILE A 91 6.59 -26.20 8.11
N CYS A 92 6.32 -26.42 6.81
CA CYS A 92 6.89 -27.53 6.05
C CYS A 92 8.42 -27.48 6.02
N LEU A 93 9.01 -26.29 5.94
CA LEU A 93 10.47 -26.13 6.00
C LEU A 93 11.02 -26.61 7.35
N LEU A 94 10.42 -26.22 8.47
CA LEU A 94 10.84 -26.68 9.80
C LEU A 94 10.66 -28.20 9.97
N LEU A 95 9.54 -28.75 9.51
CA LEU A 95 9.28 -30.20 9.56
C LEU A 95 10.20 -30.99 8.63
N SER A 96 10.71 -30.37 7.57
CA SER A 96 11.67 -31.02 6.65
C SER A 96 13.01 -31.36 7.30
N LEU A 97 13.32 -30.74 8.45
CA LEU A 97 14.54 -30.99 9.22
C LEU A 97 14.44 -32.25 10.11
N ILE A 98 13.25 -32.86 10.24
CA ILE A 98 13.04 -34.04 11.10
C ILE A 98 13.43 -35.32 10.33
N PRO A 99 14.39 -36.13 10.82
CA PRO A 99 14.77 -37.38 10.18
C PRO A 99 13.58 -38.36 10.03
N GLY A 100 13.56 -39.13 8.93
CA GLY A 100 12.52 -40.12 8.65
C GLY A 100 11.28 -39.58 7.93
N ILE A 101 10.82 -38.36 8.25
CA ILE A 101 9.65 -37.72 7.60
C ILE A 101 10.02 -36.49 6.76
N GLY A 102 11.22 -35.94 6.96
CA GLY A 102 11.61 -34.63 6.42
C GLY A 102 11.56 -34.53 4.89
N GLY A 103 11.85 -35.63 4.19
CA GLY A 103 11.78 -35.68 2.72
C GLY A 103 10.38 -35.37 2.17
N ILE A 104 9.31 -35.84 2.85
CA ILE A 104 7.93 -35.58 2.44
C ILE A 104 7.62 -34.08 2.56
N PHE A 105 8.01 -33.46 3.68
CA PHE A 105 7.78 -32.04 3.90
C PHE A 105 8.63 -31.15 3.00
N ALA A 106 9.84 -31.58 2.61
CA ALA A 106 10.64 -30.88 1.61
C ALA A 106 9.95 -30.84 0.25
N VAL A 107 9.37 -31.96 -0.20
CA VAL A 107 8.59 -32.02 -1.45
C VAL A 107 7.34 -31.15 -1.36
N LEU A 108 6.59 -31.22 -0.26
CA LEU A 108 5.41 -30.37 -0.06
C LEU A 108 5.77 -28.88 -0.09
N ASN A 109 6.85 -28.48 0.58
CA ASN A 109 7.34 -27.10 0.56
C ASN A 109 7.67 -26.65 -0.87
N ALA A 110 8.37 -27.49 -1.65
CA ALA A 110 8.67 -27.19 -3.05
C ALA A 110 7.40 -27.01 -3.90
N LEU A 111 6.40 -27.87 -3.73
CA LEU A 111 5.11 -27.76 -4.44
C LEU A 111 4.36 -26.47 -4.09
N ILE A 112 4.39 -26.03 -2.83
CA ILE A 112 3.80 -24.76 -2.41
C ILE A 112 4.45 -23.58 -3.13
N TRP A 113 5.78 -23.54 -3.21
CA TRP A 113 6.51 -22.48 -3.92
C TRP A 113 6.23 -22.48 -5.42
N VAL A 114 6.12 -23.64 -6.06
CA VAL A 114 5.74 -23.76 -7.48
C VAL A 114 4.32 -23.24 -7.71
N MET A 115 3.36 -23.61 -6.85
CA MET A 115 2.00 -23.10 -6.90
C MET A 115 1.97 -21.58 -6.73
N LEU A 116 2.64 -21.05 -5.70
CA LEU A 116 2.77 -19.60 -5.47
C LEU A 116 3.31 -18.90 -6.71
N ALA A 117 4.36 -19.43 -7.32
CA ALA A 117 4.94 -18.88 -8.53
C ALA A 117 3.94 -18.82 -9.70
N ALA A 118 3.28 -19.94 -9.99
CA ALA A 118 2.34 -20.04 -11.11
C ALA A 118 1.16 -19.05 -10.98
N PHE A 119 0.52 -19.03 -9.81
CA PHE A 119 -0.62 -18.14 -9.55
C PHE A 119 -0.21 -16.67 -9.50
N SER A 120 0.94 -16.35 -8.90
CA SER A 120 1.48 -14.99 -8.84
C SER A 120 1.79 -14.42 -10.23
N VAL A 121 2.41 -15.22 -11.10
CA VAL A 121 2.68 -14.82 -12.49
C VAL A 121 1.38 -14.63 -13.27
N ALA A 122 0.43 -15.56 -13.17
CA ALA A 122 -0.85 -15.45 -13.87
C ALA A 122 -1.64 -14.20 -13.47
N ALA A 123 -1.69 -13.90 -12.17
CA ALA A 123 -2.31 -12.71 -11.63
C ALA A 123 -1.59 -11.44 -12.11
N GLY A 124 -0.27 -11.38 -11.99
CA GLY A 124 0.52 -10.24 -12.43
C GLY A 124 0.35 -9.92 -13.91
N ILE A 125 0.27 -10.92 -14.80
CA ILE A 125 -0.02 -10.72 -16.23
C ILE A 125 -1.42 -10.11 -16.43
N HIS A 126 -2.42 -10.53 -15.65
CA HIS A 126 -3.78 -9.99 -15.74
C HIS A 126 -3.84 -8.53 -15.27
N VAL A 127 -3.21 -8.24 -14.14
CA VAL A 127 -3.13 -6.91 -13.51
C VAL A 127 -2.30 -5.94 -14.34
N ASN A 128 -1.25 -6.42 -15.01
CA ASN A 128 -0.46 -5.61 -15.93
C ASN A 128 -1.29 -5.06 -17.11
N ARG A 129 -2.36 -5.77 -17.50
CA ARG A 129 -3.32 -5.31 -18.51
C ARG A 129 -4.35 -4.31 -17.94
N GLY A 130 -4.22 -3.90 -16.68
CA GLY A 130 -5.14 -3.00 -15.98
C GLY A 130 -6.46 -3.65 -15.60
N LYS A 131 -6.50 -4.99 -15.50
CA LYS A 131 -7.71 -5.73 -15.10
C LYS A 131 -7.52 -6.24 -13.68
N PRO A 132 -8.48 -6.00 -12.76
CA PRO A 132 -8.39 -6.52 -11.41
C PRO A 132 -8.40 -8.06 -11.43
N TYR A 133 -7.56 -8.68 -10.61
CA TYR A 133 -7.50 -10.13 -10.49
C TYR A 133 -8.09 -10.58 -9.16
N ARG A 134 -8.72 -11.76 -9.16
CA ARG A 134 -9.21 -12.40 -7.94
C ARG A 134 -8.67 -13.81 -7.88
N TYR A 135 -7.90 -14.11 -6.85
CA TYR A 135 -7.42 -15.46 -6.65
C TYR A 135 -8.58 -16.39 -6.32
N PRO A 136 -8.68 -17.57 -6.97
CA PRO A 136 -9.72 -18.55 -6.67
C PRO A 136 -9.70 -19.02 -5.21
N PHE A 137 -8.49 -19.09 -4.63
CA PHE A 137 -8.27 -19.49 -3.24
C PHE A 137 -7.64 -18.34 -2.48
N ASN A 138 -8.46 -17.54 -1.79
CA ASN A 138 -7.99 -16.39 -1.01
C ASN A 138 -8.72 -16.32 0.33
N LEU A 139 -7.98 -16.19 1.43
CA LEU A 139 -8.57 -16.11 2.78
C LEU A 139 -9.12 -14.72 3.14
N ARG A 140 -8.87 -13.69 2.32
CA ARG A 140 -9.41 -12.31 2.47
C ARG A 140 -9.38 -11.83 3.93
N ILE A 141 -8.20 -11.91 4.54
CA ILE A 141 -7.99 -11.67 5.98
C ILE A 141 -8.15 -10.17 6.29
N PHE A 142 -7.75 -9.31 5.36
CA PHE A 142 -7.99 -7.87 5.43
C PHE A 142 -9.14 -7.45 4.49
N HIS A 143 -10.11 -6.72 5.04
CA HIS A 143 -11.12 -5.94 4.30
C HIS A 143 -10.58 -4.54 4.03
#